data_AF-A0A931LV77-F1
#
_entry.id   AF-A0A931LV77-F1
#
_cell.length_a   1.000
_cell.length_b   1.000
_cell.length_c   1.000
_cell.angle_alpha   90.00
_cell.angle_beta   90.00
_cell.angle_gamma   90.00
#
_symmetry.space_group_name_H-M   'P 1'
#
loop_
_entity.id
_entity.type
_entity.pdbx_description
1 polymer ?
#
loop_
_entity_poly.entity_id
_entity_poly.type
_entity_poly.pdbx_seq_one_letter_code
_entity_poly.pdbx_strand_id
1 'polypeptide(L)' 'MGALVAIMAGYAVFWIALMALIIWCYWKIFSKAGFNGALSLLFLVPCANLVILIWFAFSEWPIERQGRANMGPPPPSG' A
#
# COMPACT_ATOMS: atom_id res chain seq x y z
N MET A 1 -24.75 31.54 -7.98
CA MET A 1 -23.37 31.41 -7.45
C MET A 1 -23.30 30.53 -6.20
N GLY A 2 -24.17 30.69 -5.18
CA GLY A 2 -24.10 29.88 -3.94
C GLY A 2 -24.25 28.36 -4.08
N ALA A 3 -25.14 27.87 -4.98
CA ALA A 3 -25.31 26.43 -5.19
C ALA A 3 -24.07 25.74 -5.80
N LEU A 4 -23.35 26.42 -6.71
CA LEU A 4 -22.11 25.91 -7.29
C LEU A 4 -21.00 25.78 -6.24
N VAL A 5 -20.90 26.74 -5.32
CA VAL A 5 -19.94 26.69 -4.22
C VAL A 5 -20.22 25.53 -3.27
N ALA A 6 -21.50 25.28 -2.95
CA ALA A 6 -21.88 24.16 -2.10
C ALA A 6 -21.55 22.80 -2.73
N ILE A 7 -21.80 22.63 -4.03
CA ILE A 7 -21.46 21.40 -4.77
C ILE A 7 -19.94 21.21 -4.82
N MET A 8 -19.17 22.27 -5.10
CA MET A 8 -17.70 22.20 -5.13
C MET A 8 -17.11 21.87 -3.75
N ALA A 9 -17.65 22.44 -2.68
CA ALA A 9 -17.23 22.12 -1.31
C ALA A 9 -17.51 20.66 -0.95
N GLY A 10 -18.69 20.15 -1.30
CA GLY A 10 -19.04 18.73 -1.08
C GLY A 10 -18.11 17.79 -1.85
N TYR A 11 -17.79 18.12 -3.10
CA TYR A 11 -16.86 17.36 -3.93
C TYR A 11 -15.44 17.36 -3.35
N ALA A 12 -14.96 18.53 -2.89
CA ALA A 12 -13.64 18.65 -2.25
C ALA A 12 -13.55 17.79 -0.98
N VAL A 13 -14.56 17.84 -0.10
CA VAL A 13 -14.61 17.03 1.13
C VAL A 13 -14.62 15.52 0.79
N PHE A 14 -15.41 15.12 -0.21
CA PHE A 14 -15.47 13.74 -0.66
C PHE A 14 -14.10 13.25 -1.14
N TRP A 15 -13.39 14.02 -1.98
CA TRP A 15 -12.06 13.67 -2.46
C TRP A 15 -11.02 13.61 -1.34
N ILE A 16 -11.05 14.55 -0.40
CA ILE A 16 -10.15 14.54 0.76
C ILE A 16 -10.37 13.27 1.60
N ALA A 17 -11.62 12.90 1.86
CA ALA A 17 -11.96 11.68 2.59
C ALA A 17 -11.49 10.42 1.83
N LEU A 18 -11.65 10.41 0.50
CA LEU A 18 -11.22 9.30 -0.35
C LEU A 18 -9.70 9.14 -0.37
N MET A 19 -8.94 10.24 -0.48
CA MET A 19 -7.48 10.23 -0.36
C MET A 19 -7.03 9.73 1.02
N ALA A 20 -7.65 10.20 2.10
CA ALA A 20 -7.31 9.75 3.45
C ALA A 20 -7.55 8.23 3.63
N LEU A 21 -8.66 7.71 3.09
CA LEU A 21 -8.96 6.27 3.11
C LEU A 21 -7.92 5.48 2.31
N ILE A 22 -7.55 5.94 1.12
CA ILE A 22 -6.51 5.30 0.30
C ILE A 22 -5.18 5.24 1.05
N ILE A 23 -4.74 6.36 1.63
CA ILE A 23 -3.50 6.42 2.43
C ILE A 23 -3.56 5.44 3.60
N TRP A 24 -4.68 5.38 4.31
CA TRP A 24 -4.88 4.44 5.42
C TRP A 24 -4.82 2.98 4.98
N CYS A 25 -5.48 2.64 3.86
CA CYS A 25 -5.41 1.31 3.27
C CYS A 25 -3.97 0.92 2.90
N TYR A 26 -3.23 1.81 2.22
CA TYR A 26 -1.82 1.59 1.92
C TYR A 26 -1.00 1.36 3.19
N TRP A 27 -1.18 2.19 4.22
CA TRP A 27 -0.46 2.03 5.49
C TRP A 27 -0.72 0.67 6.16
N LYS A 28 -1.97 0.18 6.12
CA LYS A 28 -2.33 -1.17 6.59
C LYS A 28 -1.68 -2.27 5.76
N ILE A 29 -1.58 -2.10 4.44
CA ILE A 29 -0.90 -3.05 3.54
C ILE A 29 0.60 -3.10 3.84
N PHE A 30 1.28 -1.96 3.95
CA PHE A 30 2.72 -1.92 4.28
C PHE A 30 3.02 -2.57 5.63
N SER A 31 2.16 -2.30 6.63
CA SER A 31 2.28 -2.92 7.95
C SER A 31 2.10 -4.44 7.90
N LYS A 32 1.19 -4.94 7.06
CA LYS A 32 0.96 -6.38 6.87
C LYS A 32 2.09 -7.07 6.10
N ALA A 33 2.72 -6.36 5.16
CA ALA A 33 3.85 -6.87 4.40
C ALA A 33 5.17 -6.89 5.22
N GLY A 34 5.16 -6.37 6.45
CA GLY A 34 6.34 -6.35 7.31
C GLY A 34 7.33 -5.23 6.98
N PHE A 35 6.92 -4.27 6.15
CA PHE A 35 7.73 -3.09 5.84
C PHE A 35 7.48 -1.95 6.83
N ASN A 36 8.47 -1.08 6.99
CA ASN A 36 8.35 0.10 7.85
C ASN A 36 7.27 1.06 7.29
N GLY A 37 6.29 1.42 8.12
CA GLY A 37 5.22 2.36 7.75
C GLY A 37 5.72 3.71 7.24
N ALA A 38 6.97 4.08 7.54
CA ALA A 38 7.65 5.24 6.96
C ALA A 38 7.78 5.21 5.42
N LEU A 39 7.64 4.05 4.78
CA LEU A 39 7.56 3.97 3.31
C LEU A 39 6.30 4.67 2.76
N SER A 40 5.26 4.87 3.57
CA SER A 40 4.09 5.67 3.17
C SER A 40 4.44 7.15 2.91
N LEU A 41 5.52 7.68 3.51
CA LEU A 41 5.96 9.06 3.23
C LEU A 41 6.46 9.23 1.79
N LEU A 42 6.93 8.17 1.13
CA LEU A 42 7.35 8.21 -0.27
C LEU A 42 6.17 8.42 -1.23
N PHE A 43 4.92 8.24 -0.78
CA PHE A 43 3.74 8.60 -1.58
C PHE A 43 3.62 10.11 -1.82
N LEU A 44 4.30 10.97 -1.05
CA LEU A 44 4.35 12.41 -1.34
C LEU A 44 5.10 12.71 -2.64
N VAL A 45 5.96 11.79 -3.11
CA VAL A 45 6.78 11.97 -4.30
C VAL A 45 6.25 11.06 -5.43
N PRO A 46 5.70 11.61 -6.53
CA PRO A 46 5.05 10.81 -7.59
C PRO A 46 5.96 9.73 -8.19
N CYS A 47 7.23 10.05 -8.41
CA CYS A 47 8.20 9.11 -8.94
C CYS A 47 8.51 7.98 -7.94
N ALA A 48 8.61 8.31 -6.65
CA ALA A 48 8.89 7.31 -5.62
C ALA A 48 7.71 6.36 -5.43
N ASN A 49 6.46 6.85 -5.55
CA ASN A 49 5.27 6.00 -5.52
C ASN A 49 5.33 4.89 -6.59
N LEU A 50 5.70 5.23 -7.83
CA LEU A 50 5.83 4.24 -8.90
C LEU A 50 6.95 3.22 -8.61
N VAL A 51 8.11 3.68 -8.15
CA VAL A 51 9.23 2.80 -7.79
C VAL A 51 8.83 1.86 -6.66
N ILE A 52 8.12 2.35 -5.63
CA ILE A 52 7.69 1.54 -4.49
C ILE A 52 6.63 0.51 -4.91
N LEU A 53 5.72 0.88 -5.81
CA LEU A 53 4.71 -0.04 -6.34
C LEU A 53 5.34 -1.18 -7.12
N ILE A 54 6.31 -0.87 -7.99
CA ILE A 54 7.05 -1.87 -8.75
C ILE A 54 7.85 -2.76 -7.79
N TRP A 55 8.60 -2.17 -6.87
CA TRP A 55 9.38 -2.92 -5.90
C TRP A 55 8.51 -3.83 -5.03
N PHE A 56 7.36 -3.35 -4.58
CA PHE A 56 6.40 -4.11 -3.77
C PHE A 56 5.80 -5.30 -4.53
N ALA A 57 5.52 -5.12 -5.83
CA ALA A 57 5.00 -6.20 -6.68
C ALA A 57 6.00 -7.36 -6.85
N PHE A 58 7.30 -7.08 -6.80
CA PHE A 58 8.36 -8.08 -6.94
C PHE A 58 9.01 -8.48 -5.60
N SER A 59 8.70 -7.81 -4.50
CA SER A 59 9.25 -8.13 -3.18
C SER A 59 8.62 -9.42 -2.65
N GLU A 60 9.42 -10.27 -1.99
CA GLU A 60 8.93 -11.51 -1.37
C GLU A 60 8.01 -11.18 -0.19
N TRP A 61 6.81 -11.75 -0.18
CA TRP A 61 5.82 -11.47 0.86
C TRP A 61 6.09 -12.32 2.11
N PRO A 62 5.75 -11.83 3.32
CA PRO A 62 5.97 -12.59 4.56
C PRO A 62 5.25 -13.96 4.55
N ILE A 63 4.12 -14.08 3.87
CA ILE A 63 3.37 -15.33 3.76
C ILE A 63 4.06 -16.35 2.83
N GLU A 64 4.76 -15.89 1.79
CA GLU A 64 5.56 -16.76 0.91
C GLU A 64 6.75 -17.35 1.67
N ARG A 65 7.38 -16.51 2.50
CA ARG A 65 8.46 -16.94 3.41
C ARG A 65 7.98 -17.99 4.41
N GLN A 66 6.80 -17.80 4.99
CA GLN A 66 6.19 -18.77 5.92
C GLN A 66 5.82 -20.07 5.21
N GLY A 67 5.25 -20.00 4.00
CA GLY A 67 4.93 -21.19 3.19
C GLY A 67 6.17 -22.03 2.89
N ARG A 68 7.28 -21.40 2.51
CA ARG A 68 8.56 -22.09 2.28
C ARG A 68 9.12 -22.72 3.55
N ALA A 69 9.03 -22.03 4.69
CA ALA A 69 9.49 -22.56 5.97
C ALA A 69 8.66 -23.78 6.43
N ASN A 70 7.35 -23.76 6.19
CA ASN A 70 6.44 -24.83 6.57
C ASN A 70 6.55 -26.08 5.67
N MET A 71 7.03 -25.94 4.44
CA MET A 71 7.14 -27.07 3.50
C MET A 71 8.29 -28.02 3.85
N GLY A 72 9.18 -27.64 4.78
CA GLY A 72 10.40 -28.39 5.11
C GLY A 72 11.39 -28.42 3.94
N PRO A 73 12.66 -28.80 4.17
CA PRO A 73 13.56 -29.07 3.06
C PRO A 73 12.98 -30.22 2.22
N PRO A 74 13.07 -30.17 0.87
CA PRO A 74 12.61 -31.26 0.03
C PRO A 74 13.28 -32.57 0.48
N PRO A 75 12.56 -33.71 0.43
CA PRO A 75 13.15 -34.99 0.81
C PRO A 75 14.41 -35.24 -0.01
N PRO A 76 15.47 -35.82 0.58
CA PRO A 76 16.71 -36.11 -0.14
C PRO A 76 16.38 -36.87 -1.42
N SER A 77 16.78 -36.32 -2.57
CA SER A 77 16.82 -37.08 -3.82
C SER A 77 17.88 -38.17 -3.62
N GLY A 78 17.42 -39.37 -3.27
CA GLY A 78 18.29 -40.54 -3.11
C GLY A 78 19.17 -40.80 -4.31
#